data_AF-A0A842ULI5-F1
#
_entry.id   AF-A0A842ULI5-F1
#
_cell.length_a   1.000
_cell.length_b   1.000
_cell.length_c   1.000
_cell.angle_alpha   90.00
_cell.angle_beta   90.00
_cell.angle_gamma   90.00
#
_symmetry.space_group_name_H-M   'P 1'
#
loop_
_entity.id
_entity.type
_entity.pdbx_description
1 polymer ?
#
loop_
_entity_poly.entity_id
_entity_poly.type
_entity_poly.pdbx_seq_one_letter_code
_entity_poly.pdbx_strand_id
1 'polypeptide(L)'
;MASVESFGLDRDDIQPNKFQRFKMKGGQQERIGIIYADPKSIFKGTLVHYKDRYFICKSEGQKPSDKKEICCLHSYDSNTPKWRVGCIIVIYDIEKKDGKDKLKGYNLIPWIFSQTMYEKIRGLDFPVTDYDLRVKCTNEEFQNIDITPARNSLWQSNEGLKKKILSEAEGMFNDIPRNLASDLSVTEIRELLGIDAPGAEDAAEDIGDIGDIIEDS
;
A
#
# COMPACT_ATOMS: atom_id res chain seq x y z
N MET A 1 -12.34 0.60 -12.86
CA MET A 1 -11.23 1.40 -12.32
C MET A 1 -10.92 0.72 -11.02
N ALA A 2 -9.73 0.13 -10.87
CA ALA A 2 -9.49 -0.78 -9.75
C ALA A 2 -9.72 -0.06 -8.42
N SER A 3 -10.65 -0.56 -7.63
CA SER A 3 -11.12 0.11 -6.41
C SER A 3 -10.04 0.06 -5.34
N VAL A 4 -9.54 1.24 -4.95
CA VAL A 4 -8.82 1.40 -3.69
C VAL A 4 -9.85 1.57 -2.60
N GLU A 5 -9.85 0.66 -1.64
CA GLU A 5 -10.84 0.60 -0.56
C GLU A 5 -10.27 1.22 0.71
N SER A 6 -11.11 1.88 1.50
CA SER A 6 -10.76 2.41 2.82
C SER A 6 -11.57 1.67 3.89
N PHE A 7 -10.93 1.21 4.96
CA PHE A 7 -11.54 0.32 5.95
C PHE A 7 -10.89 0.42 7.34
N GLY A 8 -11.59 -0.12 8.34
CA GLY A 8 -11.16 -0.21 9.74
C GLY A 8 -10.41 -1.51 10.04
N LEU A 9 -10.66 -2.09 11.21
CA LEU A 9 -10.06 -3.36 11.63
C LEU A 9 -10.88 -4.59 11.24
N ASP A 10 -12.09 -4.47 10.71
CA ASP A 10 -13.05 -5.57 10.65
C ASP A 10 -13.06 -6.36 9.31
N ARG A 11 -11.89 -6.56 8.68
CA ARG A 11 -11.77 -7.29 7.39
C ARG A 11 -11.20 -8.70 7.56
N ASP A 12 -12.04 -9.70 7.28
CA ASP A 12 -11.74 -11.14 7.40
C ASP A 12 -11.20 -11.80 6.10
N ASP A 13 -11.38 -11.19 4.94
CA ASP A 13 -11.03 -11.76 3.62
C ASP A 13 -9.56 -11.53 3.19
N ILE A 14 -8.71 -11.24 4.17
CA ILE A 14 -7.33 -10.75 4.03
C ILE A 14 -6.39 -11.88 4.54
N GLN A 15 -5.61 -12.55 3.67
CA GLN A 15 -4.68 -13.70 4.00
C GLN A 15 -3.15 -13.53 3.69
N PRO A 16 -2.20 -13.98 4.56
CA PRO A 16 -0.79 -13.51 4.71
C PRO A 16 0.19 -13.61 3.51
N ASN A 17 1.11 -12.62 3.30
CA ASN A 17 2.41 -12.72 2.56
C ASN A 17 3.31 -11.41 2.55
N LYS A 18 4.53 -11.44 1.94
CA LYS A 18 5.70 -10.49 2.09
C LYS A 18 5.59 -8.99 1.60
N PHE A 19 6.68 -8.19 1.73
CA PHE A 19 6.69 -6.82 2.34
C PHE A 19 7.31 -5.64 1.54
N GLN A 20 6.82 -4.40 1.77
CA GLN A 20 7.54 -3.08 1.76
C GLN A 20 6.55 -1.89 1.93
N ARG A 21 6.77 -0.79 2.67
CA ARG A 21 7.90 -0.26 3.50
C ARG A 21 7.42 0.47 4.80
N PHE A 22 8.08 0.15 5.91
CA PHE A 22 8.62 1.04 6.97
C PHE A 22 9.87 0.28 7.44
N LYS A 23 11.05 0.92 7.50
CA LYS A 23 12.31 0.21 7.79
C LYS A 23 12.90 0.68 9.11
N MET A 24 13.17 -0.28 9.99
CA MET A 24 13.81 -0.08 11.27
C MET A 24 15.15 -0.84 11.30
N LYS A 25 16.12 -0.32 12.04
CA LYS A 25 17.39 -1.02 12.32
C LYS A 25 17.20 -2.11 13.37
N GLY A 26 18.02 -3.16 13.35
CA GLY A 26 17.99 -4.24 14.32
C GLY A 26 18.11 -3.71 15.76
N GLY A 27 17.16 -4.08 16.61
CA GLY A 27 17.10 -3.62 18.01
C GLY A 27 16.55 -2.20 18.22
N GLN A 28 16.31 -1.42 17.15
CA GLN A 28 15.65 -0.13 17.26
C GLN A 28 14.22 -0.30 17.79
N GLN A 29 13.78 0.62 18.64
CA GLN A 29 12.45 0.62 19.24
C GLN A 29 11.88 2.04 19.19
N GLU A 30 10.74 2.21 18.51
CA GLU A 30 10.06 3.49 18.35
C GLU A 30 8.70 3.48 19.06
N ARG A 31 8.22 4.66 19.44
CA ARG A 31 6.81 4.89 19.76
C ARG A 31 6.16 5.53 18.54
N ILE A 32 5.08 4.93 18.05
CA ILE A 32 4.32 5.43 16.91
C ILE A 32 2.84 5.53 17.25
N GLY A 33 2.11 6.47 16.65
CA GLY A 33 0.64 6.49 16.68
C GLY A 33 0.11 6.25 15.27
N ILE A 34 -0.97 5.49 15.12
CA ILE A 34 -1.68 5.42 13.84
C ILE A 34 -2.58 6.65 13.73
N ILE A 35 -2.50 7.37 12.60
CA ILE A 35 -3.28 8.59 12.35
C ILE A 35 -4.51 8.24 11.52
N TYR A 36 -5.66 8.77 11.91
CA TYR A 36 -6.93 8.62 11.20
C TYR A 36 -7.83 9.84 11.43
N ALA A 37 -8.63 10.21 10.43
CA ALA A 37 -9.72 11.17 10.59
C ALA A 37 -11.01 10.49 11.09
N ASP A 38 -11.26 9.26 10.64
CA ASP A 38 -12.37 8.40 11.06
C ASP A 38 -11.79 7.02 11.50
N PRO A 39 -12.04 6.55 12.73
CA PRO A 39 -11.60 5.23 13.19
C PRO A 39 -12.18 4.05 12.39
N LYS A 40 -13.22 4.26 11.56
CA LYS A 40 -13.73 3.26 10.61
C LYS A 40 -12.97 3.19 9.29
N SER A 41 -12.04 4.11 9.05
CA SER A 41 -11.33 4.29 7.78
C SER A 41 -9.82 4.53 8.00
N ILE A 42 -9.23 3.79 8.94
CA ILE A 42 -7.82 3.91 9.36
C ILE A 42 -6.86 3.47 8.24
N PHE A 43 -7.24 2.44 7.49
CA PHE A 43 -6.39 1.82 6.46
C PHE A 43 -6.98 2.03 5.08
N LYS A 44 -6.11 2.13 4.08
CA LYS A 44 -6.46 1.98 2.67
C LYS A 44 -5.76 0.74 2.12
N GLY A 45 -6.43 -0.02 1.27
CA GLY A 45 -5.86 -1.23 0.71
C GLY A 45 -6.36 -1.54 -0.69
N THR A 46 -5.59 -2.36 -1.39
CA THR A 46 -5.99 -2.95 -2.68
C THR A 46 -5.27 -4.28 -2.89
N LEU A 47 -5.83 -5.15 -3.74
CA LEU A 47 -5.18 -6.37 -4.19
C LEU A 47 -4.12 -6.04 -5.23
N VAL A 48 -2.89 -6.51 -5.03
CA VAL A 48 -1.76 -6.25 -5.92
C VAL A 48 -1.07 -7.54 -6.33
N HIS A 49 -0.53 -7.53 -7.53
CA HIS A 49 0.47 -8.50 -7.98
C HIS A 49 1.87 -7.90 -7.88
N TYR A 50 2.90 -8.74 -7.96
CA TYR A 50 4.28 -8.32 -8.08
C TYR A 50 4.94 -9.07 -9.24
N LYS A 51 5.38 -8.31 -10.25
CA LYS A 51 6.37 -8.74 -11.25
C LYS A 51 7.25 -7.53 -11.54
N ASP A 52 8.48 -7.56 -11.03
CA ASP A 52 9.48 -6.47 -10.98
C ASP A 52 9.07 -5.20 -10.20
N ARG A 53 7.79 -4.81 -10.29
CA ARG A 53 7.10 -3.76 -9.53
C ARG A 53 5.74 -4.27 -9.04
N TYR A 54 5.19 -3.59 -8.04
CA TYR A 54 3.81 -3.82 -7.60
C TYR A 54 2.82 -3.14 -8.55
N PHE A 55 1.82 -3.87 -9.01
CA PHE A 55 0.72 -3.33 -9.82
C PHE A 55 -0.64 -3.83 -9.32
N ILE A 56 -1.69 -3.01 -9.52
CA ILE A 56 -3.04 -3.32 -9.01
C ILE A 56 -3.64 -4.49 -9.80
N CYS A 57 -4.25 -5.44 -9.09
CA CYS A 57 -5.01 -6.54 -9.68
C CYS A 57 -6.22 -6.00 -10.45
N LYS A 58 -6.38 -6.43 -11.70
CA LYS A 58 -7.52 -6.06 -12.56
C LYS A 58 -8.70 -7.02 -12.48
N SER A 59 -8.51 -8.18 -11.86
CA SER A 59 -9.63 -9.01 -11.41
C SER A 59 -10.23 -8.35 -10.15
N GLU A 60 -11.12 -7.37 -10.36
CA GLU A 60 -11.76 -6.60 -9.27
C GLU A 60 -12.75 -7.47 -8.48
N GLY A 61 -12.70 -7.40 -7.14
CA GLY A 61 -13.83 -7.60 -6.22
C GLY A 61 -14.56 -8.96 -6.14
N GLN A 62 -14.14 -10.00 -6.87
CA GLN A 62 -14.98 -11.18 -7.08
C GLN A 62 -14.55 -12.45 -6.34
N LYS A 63 -15.58 -13.21 -5.93
CA LYS A 63 -15.49 -14.59 -5.42
C LYS A 63 -14.78 -15.48 -6.46
N PRO A 64 -14.21 -16.64 -6.08
CA PRO A 64 -13.41 -17.50 -6.97
C PRO A 64 -14.11 -18.07 -8.24
N SER A 65 -15.34 -17.66 -8.56
CA SER A 65 -16.14 -18.09 -9.72
C SER A 65 -16.08 -17.20 -10.95
N ASP A 66 -15.67 -15.93 -10.84
CA ASP A 66 -15.88 -14.95 -11.92
C ASP A 66 -14.62 -14.70 -12.76
N LYS A 67 -14.76 -13.94 -13.86
CA LYS A 67 -13.74 -13.76 -14.92
C LYS A 67 -12.43 -13.20 -14.37
N LYS A 68 -11.40 -14.04 -14.36
CA LYS A 68 -10.01 -13.64 -14.09
C LYS A 68 -9.47 -12.84 -15.27
N GLU A 69 -8.84 -11.70 -14.97
CA GLU A 69 -8.07 -10.92 -15.93
C GLU A 69 -6.70 -11.53 -16.21
N ILE A 70 -6.01 -11.03 -17.26
CA ILE A 70 -4.71 -11.56 -17.71
C ILE A 70 -3.65 -11.59 -16.59
N CYS A 71 -3.72 -10.64 -15.64
CA CYS A 71 -2.85 -10.57 -14.47
C CYS A 71 -2.94 -11.79 -13.53
N CYS A 72 -4.08 -12.49 -13.54
CA CYS A 72 -4.35 -13.70 -12.75
C CYS A 72 -4.29 -14.99 -13.58
N LEU A 73 -4.45 -14.90 -14.91
CA LEU A 73 -4.48 -16.07 -15.80
C LEU A 73 -3.08 -16.54 -16.23
N HIS A 74 -2.14 -15.63 -16.41
CA HIS A 74 -0.80 -15.97 -16.93
C HIS A 74 0.13 -16.52 -15.83
N SER A 75 0.93 -17.53 -16.15
CA SER A 75 1.86 -18.14 -15.18
C SER A 75 3.15 -17.33 -15.03
N TYR A 76 3.36 -16.76 -13.85
CA TYR A 76 4.62 -16.11 -13.45
C TYR A 76 4.83 -16.25 -11.93
N ASP A 77 6.07 -16.04 -11.47
CA ASP A 77 6.41 -16.09 -10.05
C ASP A 77 5.57 -15.10 -9.25
N SER A 78 4.91 -15.58 -8.19
CA SER A 78 3.95 -14.79 -7.41
C SER A 78 2.71 -14.32 -8.17
N ASN A 79 2.22 -15.08 -9.16
CA ASN A 79 0.83 -14.96 -9.67
C ASN A 79 -0.23 -15.37 -8.62
N THR A 80 -0.29 -14.64 -7.52
CA THR A 80 -1.36 -14.71 -6.53
C THR A 80 -1.52 -13.30 -5.98
N PRO A 81 -2.62 -12.60 -6.28
CA PRO A 81 -2.81 -11.24 -5.80
C PRO A 81 -2.91 -11.25 -4.27
N LYS A 82 -2.30 -10.26 -3.63
CA LYS A 82 -2.18 -10.14 -2.17
C LYS A 82 -2.57 -8.73 -1.74
N TRP A 83 -3.13 -8.57 -0.54
CA TRP A 83 -3.46 -7.23 -0.05
C TRP A 83 -2.20 -6.42 0.26
N ARG A 84 -2.10 -5.24 -0.34
CA ARG A 84 -1.17 -4.21 0.12
C ARG A 84 -1.99 -3.16 0.84
N VAL A 85 -1.56 -2.84 2.06
CA VAL A 85 -2.30 -2.00 3.01
C VAL A 85 -1.43 -0.79 3.36
N GLY A 86 -2.05 0.37 3.53
CA GLY A 86 -1.38 1.62 3.86
C GLY A 86 -2.15 2.44 4.88
N CYS A 87 -1.44 3.05 5.81
CA CYS A 87 -1.96 4.10 6.68
C CYS A 87 -0.89 5.20 6.87
N ILE A 88 -1.19 6.20 7.68
CA ILE A 88 -0.21 7.18 8.15
C ILE A 88 0.13 6.86 9.59
N ILE A 89 1.40 6.95 9.93
CA ILE A 89 1.86 6.91 11.31
C ILE A 89 2.59 8.20 11.68
N VAL A 90 2.41 8.61 12.93
CA VAL A 90 3.29 9.56 13.60
C VAL A 90 4.37 8.78 14.34
N ILE A 91 5.63 9.18 14.19
CA ILE A 91 6.76 8.71 14.99
C ILE A 91 7.15 9.84 15.94
N TYR A 92 7.24 9.56 17.24
CA TYR A 92 7.49 10.60 18.25
C TYR A 92 8.97 10.65 18.67
N ASP A 93 9.57 11.84 18.64
CA ASP A 93 10.83 12.11 19.35
C ASP A 93 10.50 12.42 20.82
N ILE A 94 10.89 11.51 21.71
CA ILE A 94 10.59 11.57 23.14
C ILE A 94 11.90 11.61 23.93
N GLU A 95 12.14 12.72 24.61
CA GLU A 95 13.21 12.84 25.60
C GLU A 95 12.71 12.41 26.98
N LYS A 96 13.52 11.62 27.69
CA LYS A 96 13.34 11.43 29.13
C LYS A 96 14.00 12.56 29.88
N LYS A 97 13.20 13.40 30.53
CA LYS A 97 13.67 14.44 31.44
C LYS A 97 13.04 14.25 32.82
N ASP A 98 13.87 14.20 33.86
CA ASP A 98 13.44 14.05 35.26
C ASP A 98 12.52 12.82 35.49
N GLY A 99 12.82 11.72 34.78
CA GLY A 99 12.03 10.48 34.82
C GLY A 99 10.70 10.53 34.05
N LYS A 100 10.35 11.65 33.41
CA LYS A 100 9.13 11.84 32.63
C LYS A 100 9.44 11.86 31.14
N ASP A 101 8.58 11.20 30.36
CA ASP A 101 8.61 11.26 28.90
C ASP A 101 8.10 12.64 28.45
N LYS A 102 8.93 13.39 27.72
CA LYS A 102 8.58 14.69 27.13
C LYS A 102 8.69 14.62 25.60
N LEU A 103 7.60 14.93 24.92
CA LEU A 103 7.59 15.09 23.47
C LEU A 103 8.48 16.29 23.07
N LYS A 104 9.49 16.03 22.24
CA LYS A 104 10.34 17.05 21.59
C LYS A 104 9.81 17.44 20.22
N GLY A 105 9.40 16.45 19.46
CA GLY A 105 8.94 16.59 18.08
C GLY A 105 8.30 15.31 17.58
N TYR A 106 7.92 15.30 16.32
CA TYR A 106 7.39 14.11 15.66
C TYR A 106 7.66 14.18 14.16
N ASN A 107 7.51 13.05 13.48
CA ASN A 107 7.50 12.95 12.03
C ASN A 107 6.28 12.15 11.57
N LEU A 108 5.62 12.60 10.51
CA LEU A 108 4.55 11.84 9.85
C LEU A 108 5.12 11.08 8.66
N ILE A 109 4.80 9.79 8.53
CA ILE A 109 5.15 9.01 7.34
C ILE A 109 3.99 8.13 6.88
N PRO A 110 3.86 7.90 5.56
CA PRO A 110 3.06 6.80 5.06
C PRO A 110 3.72 5.47 5.44
N TRP A 111 2.97 4.58 6.08
CA TRP A 111 3.38 3.21 6.33
C TRP A 111 2.62 2.29 5.38
N ILE A 112 3.31 1.77 4.36
CA ILE A 112 2.77 0.74 3.48
C ILE A 112 3.32 -0.62 3.94
N PHE A 113 2.46 -1.61 4.09
CA PHE A 113 2.81 -2.93 4.60
C PHE A 113 1.93 -4.00 3.97
N SER A 114 2.26 -5.27 4.26
CA SER A 114 1.44 -6.37 3.83
C SER A 114 0.29 -6.61 4.81
N GLN A 115 -0.89 -6.93 4.29
CA GLN A 115 -1.58 -8.17 4.64
C GLN A 115 -1.22 -8.82 6.02
N THR A 116 -0.06 -9.48 6.18
CA THR A 116 0.34 -10.13 7.44
C THR A 116 0.57 -9.17 8.61
N MET A 117 1.08 -7.97 8.32
CA MET A 117 1.22 -6.91 9.31
C MET A 117 -0.15 -6.29 9.66
N TYR A 118 -1.08 -6.22 8.70
CA TYR A 118 -2.47 -5.86 8.99
C TYR A 118 -3.11 -6.87 9.96
N GLU A 119 -2.99 -8.18 9.70
CA GLU A 119 -3.45 -9.23 10.62
C GLU A 119 -2.81 -9.10 12.02
N LYS A 120 -1.49 -8.82 12.09
CA LYS A 120 -0.78 -8.63 13.37
C LYS A 120 -1.28 -7.40 14.13
N ILE A 121 -1.64 -6.31 13.45
CA ILE A 121 -2.21 -5.10 14.06
C ILE A 121 -3.68 -5.34 14.47
N ARG A 122 -4.45 -6.07 13.66
CA ARG A 122 -5.85 -6.44 13.92
C ARG A 122 -5.99 -7.39 15.11
N GLY A 123 -5.07 -8.34 15.25
CA GLY A 123 -5.06 -9.33 16.33
C GLY A 123 -4.50 -8.83 17.66
N LEU A 124 -4.26 -7.51 17.82
CA LEU A 124 -3.84 -6.93 19.09
C LEU A 124 -5.01 -6.94 20.09
N ASP A 125 -4.71 -7.23 21.36
CA ASP A 125 -5.66 -7.31 22.47
C ASP A 125 -6.07 -5.94 23.04
N PHE A 126 -5.74 -4.86 22.34
CA PHE A 126 -6.01 -3.47 22.74
C PHE A 126 -6.40 -2.60 21.53
N PRO A 127 -7.28 -1.60 21.71
CA PRO A 127 -7.73 -0.74 20.62
C PRO A 127 -6.61 0.18 20.13
N VAL A 128 -6.11 -0.03 18.92
CA VAL A 128 -5.06 0.80 18.28
C VAL A 128 -5.51 2.24 17.99
N THR A 129 -6.80 2.53 18.17
CA THR A 129 -7.35 3.88 18.21
C THR A 129 -6.98 4.61 19.48
N ASP A 130 -6.89 3.94 20.62
CA ASP A 130 -6.81 4.61 21.93
C ASP A 130 -5.36 4.60 22.48
N TYR A 131 -4.53 3.70 21.94
CA TYR A 131 -3.15 3.48 22.32
C TYR A 131 -2.19 3.80 21.18
N ASP A 132 -1.06 4.45 21.51
CA ASP A 132 0.09 4.40 20.62
C ASP A 132 0.67 2.98 20.60
N LEU A 133 1.44 2.66 19.56
CA LEU A 133 2.18 1.41 19.44
C LEU A 133 3.64 1.63 19.81
N ARG A 134 4.22 0.67 20.53
CA ARG A 134 5.67 0.50 20.65
C ARG A 134 6.08 -0.58 19.67
N VAL A 135 6.80 -0.18 18.63
CA VAL A 135 7.33 -1.05 17.58
C VAL A 135 8.80 -1.34 17.86
N LYS A 136 9.23 -2.59 17.70
CA LYS A 136 10.63 -3.01 17.84
C LYS A 136 11.03 -3.92 16.69
N CYS A 137 12.13 -3.63 16.01
CA CYS A 137 12.66 -4.52 14.99
C CYS A 137 13.51 -5.62 15.63
N THR A 138 13.05 -6.87 15.60
CA THR A 138 13.78 -8.02 16.15
C THR A 138 14.67 -8.72 15.12
N ASN A 139 14.41 -8.53 13.82
CA ASN A 139 15.30 -8.95 12.74
C ASN A 139 15.28 -7.91 11.60
N GLU A 140 16.43 -7.33 11.26
CA GLU A 140 16.56 -6.27 10.25
C GLU A 140 16.49 -6.79 8.80
N GLU A 141 16.97 -8.01 8.55
CA GLU A 141 16.94 -8.66 7.23
C GLU A 141 15.50 -8.91 6.77
N PHE A 142 14.68 -9.48 7.66
CA PHE A 142 13.28 -9.80 7.38
C PHE A 142 12.29 -8.70 7.79
N GLN A 143 12.78 -7.64 8.46
CA GLN A 143 11.96 -6.57 9.06
C GLN A 143 10.85 -7.13 9.97
N ASN A 144 11.23 -8.07 10.84
CA ASN A 144 10.33 -8.60 11.86
C ASN A 144 10.09 -7.50 12.91
N ILE A 145 8.92 -6.88 12.85
CA ILE A 145 8.49 -5.85 13.81
C ILE A 145 7.58 -6.48 14.85
N ASP A 146 7.97 -6.39 16.12
CA ASP A 146 7.10 -6.67 17.25
C ASP A 146 6.39 -5.42 17.73
N ILE A 147 5.11 -5.59 18.05
CA ILE A 147 4.18 -4.53 18.41
C ILE A 147 3.70 -4.80 19.82
N THR A 148 3.79 -3.78 20.67
CA THR A 148 3.31 -3.80 22.06
C THR A 148 2.59 -2.47 22.35
N PRO A 149 1.66 -2.39 23.30
CA PRO A 149 0.96 -1.15 23.58
C PRO A 149 1.89 -0.12 24.22
N ALA A 150 1.89 1.11 23.70
CA ALA A 150 2.36 2.29 24.41
C ALA A 150 1.15 3.02 25.01
N ARG A 151 1.16 3.20 26.33
CA ARG A 151 0.03 3.78 27.08
C ARG A 151 -0.43 5.12 26.51
N ASN A 152 -1.72 5.19 26.16
CA ASN A 152 -2.45 6.34 25.61
C ASN A 152 -1.93 6.80 24.24
N SER A 153 -2.81 7.33 23.39
CA SER A 153 -2.38 8.01 22.15
C SER A 153 -1.94 9.45 22.43
N LEU A 154 -0.65 9.79 22.25
CA LEU A 154 -0.14 11.15 22.48
C LEU A 154 -0.77 12.17 21.54
N TRP A 155 -0.92 11.83 20.25
CA TRP A 155 -1.47 12.74 19.24
C TRP A 155 -2.93 13.11 19.53
N GLN A 156 -3.70 12.20 20.14
CA GLN A 156 -5.11 12.45 20.48
C GLN A 156 -5.29 13.08 21.87
N SER A 157 -4.38 12.81 22.81
CA SER A 157 -4.45 13.35 24.18
C SER A 157 -4.26 14.87 24.26
N ASN A 158 -3.85 15.53 23.17
CA ASN A 158 -3.68 16.96 23.10
C ASN A 158 -4.37 17.51 21.83
N GLU A 159 -5.47 18.23 22.01
CA GLU A 159 -6.29 18.76 20.90
C GLU A 159 -5.53 19.72 19.96
N GLY A 160 -4.53 20.46 20.45
CA GLY A 160 -3.68 21.31 19.61
C GLY A 160 -2.76 20.49 18.71
N LEU A 161 -2.12 19.46 19.28
CA LEU A 161 -1.29 18.50 18.56
C LEU A 161 -2.11 17.69 17.55
N LYS A 162 -3.29 17.24 17.94
CA LYS A 162 -4.25 16.50 17.12
C LYS A 162 -4.63 17.25 15.84
N LYS A 163 -5.06 18.51 15.99
CA LYS A 163 -5.44 19.38 14.86
C LYS A 163 -4.27 19.62 13.92
N LYS A 164 -3.08 19.85 14.47
CA LYS A 164 -1.85 20.03 13.67
C LYS A 164 -1.52 18.76 12.87
N ILE A 165 -1.47 17.61 13.53
CA ILE A 165 -1.16 16.32 12.89
C ILE A 165 -2.18 15.95 11.81
N LEU A 166 -3.48 16.15 12.06
CA LEU A 166 -4.51 15.86 11.06
C LEU A 166 -4.40 16.77 9.83
N SER A 167 -4.08 18.06 10.03
CA SER A 167 -3.86 19.01 8.92
C SER A 167 -2.61 18.67 8.10
N GLU A 168 -1.52 18.23 8.73
CA GLU A 168 -0.32 17.77 8.02
C GLU A 168 -0.53 16.41 7.31
N ALA A 169 -1.36 15.53 7.88
CA ALA A 169 -1.67 14.21 7.34
C ALA A 169 -2.64 14.24 6.14
N GLU A 170 -3.43 15.29 5.96
CA GLU A 170 -4.49 15.38 4.93
C GLU A 170 -3.94 15.12 3.51
N GLY A 171 -2.85 15.79 3.13
CA GLY A 171 -2.20 15.56 1.83
C GLY A 171 -1.69 14.11 1.68
N MET A 172 -1.05 13.59 2.72
CA MET A 172 -0.54 12.21 2.74
C MET A 172 -1.66 11.16 2.56
N PHE A 173 -2.85 11.38 3.14
CA PHE A 173 -3.98 10.43 3.00
C PHE A 173 -4.44 10.29 1.55
N ASN A 174 -4.32 11.36 0.77
CA ASN A 174 -4.66 11.38 -0.66
C ASN A 174 -3.60 10.70 -1.52
N ASP A 175 -2.34 10.66 -1.06
CA ASP A 175 -1.24 9.97 -1.75
C ASP A 175 -1.08 8.49 -1.39
N ILE A 176 -1.62 8.00 -0.25
CA ILE A 176 -1.59 6.57 0.10
C ILE A 176 -2.05 5.66 -1.07
N PRO A 177 -3.20 5.89 -1.75
CA PRO A 177 -3.63 5.09 -2.91
C PRO A 177 -2.56 4.94 -3.99
N ARG A 178 -1.87 6.03 -4.34
CA ARG A 178 -0.80 6.06 -5.37
C ARG A 178 0.45 5.30 -4.94
N ASN A 179 0.68 5.19 -3.63
CA ASN A 179 1.81 4.47 -3.06
C ASN A 179 1.54 2.97 -2.84
N LEU A 180 0.29 2.51 -2.95
CA LEU A 180 -0.07 1.09 -2.81
C LEU A 180 0.43 0.24 -3.98
N ALA A 181 0.30 0.68 -5.22
CA ALA A 181 0.82 0.01 -6.43
C ALA A 181 0.66 0.89 -7.68
N SER A 182 1.33 0.50 -8.77
CA SER A 182 1.12 1.09 -10.10
C SER A 182 -0.25 0.68 -10.68
N ASP A 183 -1.03 1.64 -11.16
CA ASP A 183 -2.30 1.37 -11.86
C ASP A 183 -2.06 1.18 -13.37
N LEU A 184 -1.47 0.04 -13.73
CA LEU A 184 -1.14 -0.30 -15.12
C LEU A 184 -2.39 -0.66 -15.93
N SER A 185 -2.44 -0.36 -17.22
CA SER A 185 -3.47 -0.87 -18.14
C SER A 185 -3.30 -2.38 -18.42
N VAL A 186 -4.31 -3.01 -19.02
CA VAL A 186 -4.24 -4.43 -19.43
C VAL A 186 -3.12 -4.65 -20.47
N THR A 187 -2.85 -3.67 -21.33
CA THR A 187 -1.77 -3.70 -22.33
C THR A 187 -0.40 -3.63 -21.65
N GLU A 188 -0.16 -2.66 -20.76
CA GLU A 188 1.09 -2.57 -19.98
C GLU A 188 1.32 -3.81 -19.10
N ILE A 189 0.24 -4.47 -18.64
CA ILE A 189 0.33 -5.75 -17.94
C ILE A 189 0.75 -6.87 -18.89
N ARG A 190 0.24 -6.95 -20.14
CA ARG A 190 0.72 -7.94 -21.12
C ARG A 190 2.20 -7.76 -21.44
N GLU A 191 2.63 -6.53 -21.71
CA GLU A 191 4.04 -6.17 -21.91
C GLU A 191 4.90 -6.56 -20.72
N LEU A 192 4.51 -6.17 -19.50
CA LEU A 192 5.19 -6.55 -18.26
C LEU A 192 5.24 -8.07 -18.07
N LEU A 193 4.19 -8.79 -18.46
CA LEU A 193 4.13 -10.25 -18.37
C LEU A 193 4.97 -10.94 -19.44
N GLY A 194 5.36 -10.27 -20.53
CA GLY A 194 6.04 -10.88 -21.68
C GLY A 194 5.07 -11.64 -22.60
N ILE A 195 3.83 -11.17 -22.67
CA ILE A 195 2.78 -11.71 -23.53
C ILE A 195 2.69 -10.79 -24.74
N ASP A 196 2.82 -11.35 -25.95
CA ASP A 196 2.72 -10.59 -27.19
C ASP A 196 1.43 -9.76 -27.21
N ALA A 197 1.58 -8.44 -27.33
CA ALA A 197 0.46 -7.54 -27.44
C ALA A 197 -0.16 -7.73 -28.84
N PRO A 198 -1.45 -8.09 -28.96
CA PRO A 198 -2.07 -8.20 -30.27
C PRO A 198 -2.20 -6.80 -30.90
N GLY A 199 -1.35 -6.51 -31.89
CA GLY A 199 -1.39 -5.29 -32.71
C GLY A 199 -0.15 -4.40 -32.62
N ALA A 200 0.98 -4.85 -33.18
CA ALA A 200 2.10 -3.99 -33.58
C ALA A 200 2.83 -4.46 -34.87
N GLU A 201 2.27 -5.48 -35.54
CA GLU A 201 2.64 -5.92 -36.89
C GLU A 201 1.35 -5.85 -37.75
N ASP A 202 1.49 -5.69 -39.07
CA ASP A 202 0.42 -5.43 -40.05
C ASP A 202 -0.28 -4.04 -40.01
N ALA A 203 0.54 -2.98 -40.05
CA ALA A 203 0.11 -1.63 -40.48
C ALA A 203 1.11 -1.00 -41.48
N ALA A 204 1.67 -1.82 -42.39
CA ALA A 204 2.71 -1.40 -43.33
C ALA A 204 2.70 -2.10 -44.71
N GLU A 205 1.52 -2.54 -45.21
CA GLU A 205 1.33 -2.97 -46.61
C GLU A 205 0.05 -2.38 -47.22
N ASP A 206 -0.08 -1.04 -47.25
CA ASP A 206 -1.08 -0.39 -48.13
C ASP A 206 -0.71 1.06 -48.52
N ILE A 207 0.51 1.25 -49.05
CA ILE A 207 0.89 2.44 -49.84
C ILE A 207 1.77 1.96 -51.00
N GLY A 208 1.15 1.45 -52.06
CA GLY A 208 1.89 0.76 -53.13
C GLY A 208 1.28 0.73 -54.53
N ASP A 209 0.09 1.32 -54.76
CA ASP A 209 -0.47 1.36 -56.12
C ASP A 209 -1.37 2.59 -56.41
N ILE A 210 -0.72 3.75 -56.58
CA ILE A 210 -1.28 4.90 -57.29
C ILE A 210 -0.20 5.35 -58.28
N GLY A 211 -0.23 4.79 -59.49
CA GLY A 211 0.83 4.93 -60.48
C GLY A 211 0.43 5.01 -61.96
N ASP A 212 -0.84 4.78 -62.31
CA ASP A 212 -1.30 4.85 -63.71
C ASP A 212 -1.86 6.24 -64.09
N ILE A 213 -0.92 7.18 -64.34
CA ILE A 213 -1.16 8.35 -65.21
C ILE A 213 0.06 8.55 -66.10
N ILE A 214 0.04 7.95 -67.30
CA ILE A 214 0.73 8.48 -68.49
C ILE A 214 -0.22 8.33 -69.68
N GLU A 215 -0.85 9.43 -70.08
CA GLU A 215 -1.32 9.61 -71.46
C GLU A 215 -0.10 9.94 -72.33
N ASP A 216 0.05 9.30 -73.49
CA ASP A 216 0.72 9.89 -74.67
C ASP A 216 0.63 8.94 -75.89
N SER A 217 -0.26 9.25 -76.86
CA SER A 217 -0.16 9.05 -78.33
C SER A 217 -1.53 9.07 -79.02
#